data_AF-A0A066U8X2-F1
#
_entry.id   AF-A0A066U8X2-F1
#
_cell.length_a   1.000
_cell.length_b   1.000
_cell.length_c   1.000
_cell.angle_alpha   90.00
_cell.angle_beta   90.00
_cell.angle_gamma   90.00
#
_symmetry.space_group_name_H-M   'P 1'
#
loop_
_entity.id
_entity.type
_entity.pdbx_description
1 polymer ?
#
loop_
_entity_poly.entity_id
_entity_poly.type
_entity_poly.pdbx_seq_one_letter_code
_entity_poly.pdbx_strand_id
1 'polypeptide(L)'
;MTVLATRSESVGPLLLLLLCTVVVGGLVAAHVTLLAIRMNRASQPREQQMARLAAQLDGRGSVKIRMIEFGIGRPDLLMVARSRGYALIEHQFGKYYEFVYAPHRAGTVAPWSL
;
A
#
# COMPACT_ATOMS: atom_id res chain seq x y z
N MET A 1 36.65 36.50 -55.13
CA MET A 1 36.27 36.43 -53.70
C MET A 1 34.77 36.20 -53.61
N THR A 2 34.32 34.96 -53.41
CA THR A 2 32.95 34.63 -52.97
C THR A 2 32.98 33.21 -52.40
N VAL A 3 33.33 33.10 -51.12
CA VAL A 3 33.16 31.87 -50.34
C VAL A 3 31.70 31.84 -49.91
N LEU A 4 30.89 31.03 -50.59
CA LEU A 4 29.54 30.70 -50.13
C LEU A 4 29.68 29.75 -48.95
N ALA A 5 29.68 30.32 -47.75
CA ALA A 5 29.58 29.58 -46.50
C ALA A 5 28.24 28.84 -46.47
N THR A 6 28.30 27.51 -46.56
CA THR A 6 27.15 26.63 -46.41
C THR A 6 26.59 26.75 -44.99
N ARG A 7 25.42 27.39 -44.88
CA ARG A 7 24.60 27.49 -43.67
C ARG A 7 24.08 26.11 -43.27
N SER A 8 24.87 25.36 -42.51
CA SER A 8 24.50 24.10 -41.87
C SER A 8 23.77 24.39 -40.54
N GLU A 9 22.53 24.87 -40.60
CA GLU A 9 21.80 25.32 -39.41
C GLU A 9 20.68 24.37 -38.96
N SER A 10 20.68 24.09 -37.66
CA SER A 10 19.51 23.94 -36.77
C SER A 10 18.89 22.56 -36.48
N VAL A 11 19.41 21.44 -37.00
CA VAL A 11 18.83 20.12 -36.67
C VAL A 11 19.19 19.65 -35.25
N GLY A 12 20.42 19.93 -34.80
CA GLY A 12 20.91 19.57 -33.46
C GLY A 12 20.09 20.13 -32.30
N PRO A 13 19.80 21.45 -32.23
CA PRO A 13 19.02 22.02 -31.14
C PRO A 13 17.57 21.54 -31.12
N LEU A 14 16.93 21.34 -32.28
CA LEU A 14 15.58 20.77 -32.36
C LEU A 14 15.52 19.33 -31.85
N LEU A 15 16.50 18.51 -32.22
CA LEU A 15 16.59 17.12 -31.79
C LEU A 15 16.85 17.01 -30.28
N LEU A 16 17.66 17.92 -29.73
CA LEU A 16 17.93 17.99 -28.29
C LEU A 16 16.70 18.43 -27.48
N LEU A 17 15.93 19.40 -27.97
CA LEU A 17 14.66 19.80 -27.36
C LEU A 17 13.66 18.64 -27.36
N LEU A 18 13.55 17.90 -28.48
CA LEU A 18 12.64 16.77 -28.60
C LEU A 18 13.03 15.61 -27.65
N LEU A 19 14.33 15.33 -27.51
CA LEU A 19 14.82 14.37 -26.51
C LEU A 19 14.51 14.81 -25.08
N CYS A 20 14.74 16.08 -24.76
CA CYS A 20 14.43 16.62 -23.43
C CYS A 20 12.93 16.54 -23.10
N THR A 21 12.04 16.88 -24.03
CA THR A 21 10.60 16.82 -23.78
C THR A 21 10.11 15.38 -23.61
N VAL A 22 10.65 14.43 -24.37
CA VAL A 22 10.31 13.01 -24.22
C VAL A 22 10.79 12.47 -22.88
N VAL A 23 12.01 12.79 -22.46
CA VAL A 23 12.57 12.34 -21.17
C VAL A 23 11.80 12.94 -19.99
N VAL A 24 11.57 14.26 -20.00
CA VAL A 24 10.83 14.94 -18.94
C VAL A 24 9.37 14.47 -18.91
N GLY A 25 8.73 14.34 -20.07
CA GLY A 25 7.37 13.81 -20.20
C GLY A 25 7.25 12.38 -19.65
N GLY A 26 8.22 11.52 -19.96
CA GLY A 26 8.28 10.15 -19.44
C GLY A 26 8.44 10.10 -17.91
N LEU A 27 9.30 10.94 -17.35
CA LEU A 27 9.49 11.04 -15.90
C LEU A 27 8.22 11.51 -15.18
N VAL A 28 7.54 12.53 -15.73
CA VAL A 28 6.28 13.04 -15.17
C VAL A 28 5.19 11.96 -15.24
N ALA A 29 5.04 11.29 -16.37
CA ALA A 29 4.06 10.22 -16.53
C ALA A 29 4.32 9.08 -15.54
N ALA A 30 5.56 8.61 -15.41
CA ALA A 30 5.93 7.58 -14.44
C ALA A 30 5.62 8.00 -12.99
N HIS A 31 5.88 9.27 -12.65
CA HIS A 31 5.60 9.79 -11.32
C HIS A 31 4.09 9.82 -11.02
N VAL A 32 3.28 10.29 -11.99
CA VAL A 32 1.82 10.30 -11.88
C VAL A 32 1.27 8.87 -11.79
N THR A 33 1.79 7.93 -12.58
CA THR A 33 1.38 6.51 -12.50
C THR A 33 1.69 5.91 -11.12
N LEU A 34 2.88 6.16 -10.57
CA LEU A 34 3.23 5.72 -9.23
C LEU A 34 2.31 6.33 -8.16
N LEU A 35 1.97 7.61 -8.30
CA LEU A 35 1.04 8.29 -7.40
C LEU A 35 -0.37 7.68 -7.50
N ALA A 36 -0.86 7.45 -8.71
CA ALA A 36 -2.16 6.82 -8.95
C ALA A 36 -2.24 5.40 -8.38
N ILE A 37 -1.18 4.59 -8.52
CA ILE A 37 -1.12 3.25 -7.92
C ILE A 37 -1.13 3.35 -6.38
N ARG A 38 -0.38 4.30 -5.81
CA ARG A 38 -0.38 4.53 -4.36
C ARG A 38 -1.74 4.99 -3.85
N MET A 39 -2.39 5.91 -4.56
CA MET A 39 -3.75 6.37 -4.24
C MET A 39 -4.76 5.24 -4.38
N ASN A 40 -4.69 4.43 -5.42
CA ASN A 40 -5.58 3.29 -5.63
C ASN A 40 -5.40 2.20 -4.54
N ARG A 41 -4.15 1.98 -4.09
CA ARG A 41 -3.88 1.12 -2.93
C ARG A 41 -4.41 1.73 -1.63
N ALA A 42 -4.30 3.04 -1.45
CA ALA A 42 -4.84 3.75 -0.30
C ALA A 42 -6.38 3.83 -0.34
N SER A 43 -6.99 3.75 -1.51
CA SER A 43 -8.44 3.79 -1.72
C SER A 43 -9.09 2.42 -1.78
N GLN A 44 -8.38 1.33 -1.46
CA GLN A 44 -9.08 0.08 -1.20
C GLN A 44 -10.10 0.37 -0.10
N PRO A 45 -11.41 0.20 -0.36
CA PRO A 45 -12.44 0.59 0.58
C PRO A 45 -12.17 -0.12 1.90
N ARG A 46 -12.09 0.63 2.99
CA ARG A 46 -11.92 0.12 4.35
C ARG A 46 -12.85 -1.08 4.61
N GLU A 47 -14.07 -0.99 4.09
CA GLU A 47 -15.07 -2.07 4.11
C GLU A 47 -14.63 -3.35 3.42
N GLN A 48 -14.03 -3.29 2.23
CA GLN A 48 -13.53 -4.48 1.52
C GLN A 48 -12.36 -5.12 2.27
N GLN A 49 -11.48 -4.32 2.87
CA GLN A 49 -10.39 -4.85 3.67
C GLN A 49 -10.92 -5.54 4.94
N MET A 50 -11.90 -4.94 5.61
CA MET A 50 -12.59 -5.53 6.78
C MET A 50 -13.35 -6.80 6.42
N ALA A 51 -14.01 -6.85 5.26
CA ALA A 51 -14.68 -8.05 4.76
C ALA A 51 -13.70 -9.18 4.48
N ARG A 52 -12.54 -8.89 3.87
CA ARG A 52 -11.47 -9.88 3.66
C ARG A 52 -10.90 -10.38 4.98
N LEU A 53 -10.68 -9.49 5.95
CA LEU A 53 -10.25 -9.86 7.28
C LEU A 53 -11.27 -10.77 7.96
N ALA A 54 -12.54 -10.41 7.93
CA ALA A 54 -13.62 -11.20 8.51
C ALA A 54 -13.71 -12.60 7.87
N ALA A 55 -13.51 -12.70 6.55
CA ALA A 55 -13.47 -13.98 5.85
C ALA A 55 -12.25 -14.84 6.22
N GLN A 56 -11.09 -14.22 6.46
CA GLN A 56 -9.90 -14.96 6.93
C GLN A 56 -10.05 -15.48 8.35
N LEU A 57 -10.79 -14.77 9.19
CA LEU A 57 -11.12 -15.15 10.56
C LEU A 57 -12.30 -16.14 10.64
N ASP A 58 -12.92 -16.53 9.53
CA ASP A 58 -14.06 -17.45 9.59
C ASP A 58 -13.59 -18.90 9.84
N GLY A 59 -13.80 -19.40 11.05
CA GLY A 59 -13.54 -20.80 11.43
C GLY A 59 -12.09 -21.22 11.67
N ARG A 60 -11.12 -20.30 11.71
CA ARG A 60 -9.69 -20.63 11.93
C ARG A 60 -9.26 -20.42 13.38
N GLY A 61 -8.65 -21.42 14.02
CA GLY A 61 -8.21 -21.29 15.43
C GLY A 61 -7.21 -20.16 15.71
N SER A 62 -6.33 -19.84 14.74
CA SER A 62 -5.46 -18.65 14.80
C SER A 62 -5.13 -18.12 13.41
N VAL A 63 -4.93 -16.81 13.29
CA VAL A 63 -4.56 -16.13 12.04
C VAL A 63 -3.50 -15.06 12.33
N LYS A 64 -2.41 -15.06 11.57
CA LYS A 64 -1.35 -14.05 11.66
C LYS A 64 -1.41 -13.15 10.43
N ILE A 65 -1.42 -11.85 10.64
CA ILE A 65 -1.56 -10.84 9.59
C ILE A 65 -0.48 -9.79 9.78
N ARG A 66 0.29 -9.48 8.73
CA ARG A 66 1.32 -8.44 8.84
C ARG A 66 0.67 -7.07 8.91
N MET A 67 1.20 -6.19 9.77
CA MET A 67 0.75 -4.81 9.91
C MET A 67 0.83 -4.01 8.60
N ILE A 68 1.72 -4.41 7.70
CA ILE A 68 1.92 -3.78 6.39
C ILE A 68 0.96 -4.30 5.30
N GLU A 69 0.30 -5.45 5.52
CA GLU A 69 -0.59 -6.06 4.52
C GLU A 69 -1.99 -5.44 4.54
N PHE A 70 -2.43 -4.98 5.70
CA PHE A 70 -3.73 -4.34 5.87
C PHE A 70 -3.53 -2.89 6.30
N GLY A 71 -4.01 -1.95 5.49
CA GLY A 71 -4.10 -0.53 5.85
C GLY A 71 -5.19 -0.22 6.88
N ILE A 72 -5.70 -1.26 7.56
CA ILE A 72 -6.76 -1.16 8.55
C ILE A 72 -6.14 -0.76 9.88
N GLY A 73 -6.70 0.27 10.51
CA GLY A 73 -6.26 0.70 11.84
C GLY A 73 -6.55 -0.36 12.91
N ARG A 74 -5.72 -0.40 13.95
CA ARG A 74 -5.93 -1.21 15.16
C ARG A 74 -7.39 -1.22 15.70
N PRO A 75 -8.12 -0.09 15.79
CA PRO A 75 -9.50 -0.10 16.29
C PRO A 75 -10.45 -0.95 15.44
N ASP A 76 -10.26 -0.96 14.12
CA ASP A 76 -11.09 -1.75 13.20
C ASP A 76 -10.74 -3.24 13.24
N LEU A 77 -9.45 -3.56 13.37
CA LEU A 77 -9.00 -4.94 13.58
C LEU A 77 -9.60 -5.52 14.85
N LEU A 78 -9.60 -4.73 15.94
CA LEU A 78 -10.25 -5.11 17.20
C LEU A 78 -11.77 -5.26 17.06
N MET A 79 -12.41 -4.39 16.30
CA MET A 79 -13.85 -4.46 16.06
C MET A 79 -14.23 -5.75 15.33
N VAL A 80 -13.51 -6.10 14.25
CA VAL A 80 -13.75 -7.33 13.49
C VAL A 80 -13.37 -8.58 14.31
N ALA A 81 -12.28 -8.53 15.07
CA ALA A 81 -11.91 -9.62 15.97
C ALA A 81 -13.01 -9.90 17.00
N ARG A 82 -13.51 -8.86 17.68
CA ARG A 82 -14.57 -8.99 18.69
C ARG A 82 -15.87 -9.51 18.11
N SER A 83 -16.30 -9.02 16.94
CA SER A 83 -17.56 -9.47 16.32
C SER A 83 -17.51 -10.95 15.92
N ARG A 84 -16.31 -11.51 15.72
CA ARG A 84 -16.09 -12.91 15.37
C ARG A 84 -15.62 -13.79 16.54
N GLY A 85 -15.50 -13.24 17.76
CA GLY A 85 -15.06 -14.00 18.95
C GLY A 85 -13.55 -14.28 19.01
N TYR A 86 -12.73 -13.41 18.41
CA TYR A 86 -11.27 -13.50 18.42
C TYR A 86 -10.65 -12.49 19.38
N ALA A 87 -9.55 -12.90 20.01
CA ALA A 87 -8.63 -12.00 20.71
C ALA A 87 -7.53 -11.54 19.74
N LEU A 88 -7.14 -10.26 19.83
CA LEU A 88 -6.06 -9.67 19.06
C LEU A 88 -4.81 -9.52 19.93
N ILE A 89 -3.70 -10.09 19.49
CA ILE A 89 -2.38 -9.92 20.07
C ILE A 89 -1.52 -9.11 19.09
N GLU A 90 -0.81 -8.13 19.60
CA GLU A 90 0.04 -7.25 18.82
C GLU A 90 1.51 -7.60 19.05
N HIS A 91 2.21 -7.96 17.99
CA HIS A 91 3.64 -8.27 18.04
C HIS A 91 4.44 -7.13 17.43
N GLN A 92 4.92 -6.22 18.27
CA GLN A 92 5.73 -5.06 17.85
C GLN A 92 7.01 -5.47 17.12
N PHE A 93 7.71 -6.50 17.62
CA PHE A 93 8.97 -6.97 17.06
C PHE A 93 8.81 -7.58 15.65
N GLY A 94 7.74 -8.34 15.42
CA GLY A 94 7.48 -8.98 14.14
C GLY A 94 6.64 -8.14 13.18
N LYS A 95 6.12 -6.98 13.63
CA LYS A 95 5.16 -6.15 12.91
C LYS A 95 3.98 -6.95 12.35
N TYR A 96 3.40 -7.81 13.18
CA TYR A 96 2.21 -8.58 12.85
C TYR A 96 1.19 -8.57 13.98
N TYR A 97 -0.06 -8.74 13.59
CA TYR A 97 -1.19 -9.01 14.46
C TYR A 97 -1.49 -10.49 14.44
N GLU A 98 -1.78 -11.05 15.60
CA GLU A 98 -2.21 -12.43 15.76
C GLU A 98 -3.62 -12.44 16.33
N PHE A 99 -4.51 -13.10 15.60
CA PHE A 99 -5.90 -13.30 15.97
C PHE A 99 -6.02 -14.73 16.49
N VAL A 100 -6.49 -14.91 17.73
CA VAL A 100 -6.68 -16.23 18.34
C VAL A 100 -8.15 -16.41 18.66
N TYR A 101 -8.74 -17.51 18.21
CA TYR A 101 -10.14 -17.81 18.46
C TYR A 101 -10.36 -18.01 19.96
N ALA A 102 -11.15 -17.14 20.56
CA ALA A 102 -11.39 -17.09 22.00
C ALA A 102 -12.87 -16.84 22.29
N PRO A 103 -13.77 -17.79 21.92
CA PRO A 103 -15.22 -17.59 21.93
C PRO A 103 -15.80 -17.26 23.32
N HIS A 104 -15.08 -17.59 24.39
CA HIS A 104 -15.52 -17.40 25.78
C HIS A 104 -14.79 -16.26 26.52
N ARG A 105 -13.93 -15.49 25.85
CA ARG A 105 -13.17 -14.39 26.48
C ARG A 105 -13.44 -13.05 25.82
N ALA A 106 -14.70 -12.66 25.79
CA ALA A 106 -15.07 -11.25 25.61
C ALA A 106 -14.59 -10.46 26.85
N GLY A 107 -13.32 -10.04 26.88
CA GLY A 107 -12.83 -9.06 27.86
C GLY A 107 -11.45 -9.28 28.48
N THR A 108 -10.77 -10.41 28.24
CA THR A 108 -9.50 -10.68 28.93
C THR A 108 -8.32 -10.31 28.03
N VAL A 109 -7.67 -9.18 28.34
CA VAL A 109 -6.31 -8.87 27.88
C VAL A 109 -5.42 -10.07 28.25
N ALA A 110 -4.73 -10.66 27.29
CA ALA A 110 -3.92 -11.84 27.52
C ALA A 110 -2.87 -11.55 28.62
N PRO A 111 -2.81 -12.35 29.70
CA PRO A 111 -1.99 -12.07 30.89
C PRO A 111 -0.47 -12.18 30.66
N TRP A 112 -0.04 -12.50 29.45
CA TRP A 112 1.37 -12.64 29.05
C TRP A 112 1.85 -11.49 28.14
N SER A 113 1.09 -10.40 28.04
CA SER A 113 1.48 -9.20 27.28
C SER A 113 2.20 -8.14 28.13
N LEU A 114 3.17 -8.58 28.96
CA LEU A 114 4.16 -7.71 29.59
C LEU A 114 5.47 -7.72 28.79
#